data_AF-A0A0H2SE59-F1
#
_entry.id   AF-A0A0H2SE59-F1
#
_cell.length_a   1.000
_cell.length_b   1.000
_cell.length_c   1.000
_cell.angle_alpha   90.00
_cell.angle_beta   90.00
_cell.angle_gamma   90.00
#
_symmetry.space_group_name_H-M   'P 1'
#
loop_
_entity.id
_entity.type
_entity.pdbx_description
1 polymer ?
#
loop_
_entity_poly.entity_id
_entity_poly.type
_entity_poly.pdbx_seq_one_letter_code
_entity_poly.pdbx_strand_id
1 'polypeptide(L)'
;MTTSISPAVIAPIVLFLSFLTVRKLFSLLSFLRVKSILRSIPGPPRPPGWAGWAAGNLPFVYDRENLAWHHAATRAFAQEGEKVAGVVQIHALFGDEQLYVTDPVALHHVLVRQADVFEEPSFLLTLNNACLGEGLLATIGAQHARQRKMLNPVFHIKHMRKLVGVFFDVANRACEAIQTQISSTTSTSEGAEINVHAWLSRASLEFIAQGGLGRSLDTLKDDSISPYAKAIRDLVPSISQLQGIIELMPLTRFMPRWMCHVGVSIGSAISKPIQRLRGVVDTLEEKGREIVEERKVSEGGKEKIEGDSAEYDSEKDILSVLIRENANAPIEERLSDDEIVGQVTTLIFAAADTTSSAVARLLYALASNPSVQDRLRREIRTAKKTLGPIEGWTYDELMALPYLDAVVRETLRMYGPVSWIWRVARKATTLPLLRPLKLTTGEMVDRIPVARNQGVIVGIAASGRDEETWGREGAGAMEWKPERWLDDHDTLTSGDEAGKDEEEEELGLTGGEELKGLRVAKARLPAAYSGMMTFSGGVRGCIGFKFAILAIKVDLATLLDRFTFALPSPTTPEGDEREIVWHMNHIQSPAVKIKRKNGDVENVLSNLPLKVGVAPTEDD
;
A
#
# COMPACT_ATOMS: atom_id res chain seq x y z
N MET A 1 41.93 -32.06 17.21
CA MET A 1 41.29 -32.37 15.91
C MET A 1 41.01 -31.06 15.20
N THR A 2 41.87 -30.70 14.25
CA THR A 2 41.71 -29.51 13.39
C THR A 2 40.75 -29.85 12.27
N THR A 3 39.54 -29.32 12.32
CA THR A 3 38.53 -29.45 11.26
C THR A 3 39.01 -28.67 10.03
N SER A 4 39.58 -29.36 9.03
CA SER A 4 39.93 -28.72 7.76
C SER A 4 38.65 -28.37 7.01
N ILE A 5 38.39 -27.08 6.84
CA ILE A 5 37.29 -26.58 6.03
C ILE A 5 37.56 -27.02 4.57
N SER A 6 36.59 -27.71 3.97
CA SER A 6 36.71 -28.26 2.61
C SER A 6 37.05 -27.16 1.59
N PRO A 7 37.97 -27.42 0.63
CA PRO A 7 38.27 -26.51 -0.48
C PRO A 7 37.02 -26.07 -1.27
N ALA A 8 35.97 -26.89 -1.27
CA ALA A 8 34.68 -26.61 -1.90
C ALA A 8 33.91 -25.44 -1.24
N VAL A 9 34.22 -25.09 0.02
CA VAL A 9 33.61 -23.95 0.74
C VAL A 9 34.49 -22.70 0.65
N ILE A 10 35.81 -22.87 0.55
CA ILE A 10 36.78 -21.78 0.50
C ILE A 10 36.80 -21.11 -0.89
N ALA A 11 36.75 -21.90 -1.97
CA ALA A 11 36.81 -21.36 -3.33
C ALA A 11 35.66 -20.39 -3.68
N PRO A 12 34.38 -20.67 -3.34
CA PRO A 12 33.28 -19.72 -3.54
C PRO A 12 33.47 -18.41 -2.74
N ILE A 13 33.98 -18.49 -1.51
CA ILE A 13 34.22 -17.33 -0.65
C ILE A 13 35.33 -16.45 -1.25
N VAL A 14 36.43 -17.06 -1.71
CA VAL A 14 37.54 -16.33 -2.35
C VAL A 14 37.10 -15.70 -3.66
N LEU A 15 36.31 -16.39 -4.50
CA LEU A 15 35.75 -15.83 -5.72
C LEU A 15 34.77 -14.69 -5.44
N PHE A 16 33.95 -14.81 -4.40
CA PHE A 16 33.04 -13.76 -3.95
C PHE A 16 33.79 -12.52 -3.46
N LEU A 17 34.80 -12.71 -2.60
CA LEU A 17 35.65 -11.61 -2.14
C LEU A 17 36.38 -10.94 -3.31
N SER A 18 36.93 -11.73 -4.25
CA SER A 18 37.61 -11.21 -5.45
C SER A 18 36.68 -10.42 -6.36
N PHE A 19 35.45 -10.90 -6.57
CA PHE A 19 34.41 -10.19 -7.30
C PHE A 19 34.04 -8.85 -6.63
N LEU A 20 33.89 -8.85 -5.30
CA LEU A 20 33.67 -7.62 -4.53
C LEU A 20 34.85 -6.64 -4.68
N THR A 21 36.09 -7.12 -4.72
CA THR A 21 37.28 -6.28 -4.93
C THR A 21 37.33 -5.66 -6.33
N VAL A 22 37.01 -6.43 -7.37
CA VAL A 22 36.95 -5.93 -8.76
C VAL A 22 35.83 -4.90 -8.91
N ARG A 23 34.67 -5.13 -8.29
CA ARG A 23 33.58 -4.15 -8.30
C ARG A 23 33.91 -2.92 -7.46
N LYS A 24 34.62 -3.06 -6.34
CA LYS A 24 35.16 -1.93 -5.58
C LYS A 24 36.07 -1.10 -6.48
N LEU A 25 36.96 -1.74 -7.25
CA LEU A 25 37.84 -1.04 -8.18
C LEU A 25 37.04 -0.37 -9.31
N PHE A 26 36.05 -1.03 -9.90
CA PHE A 26 35.21 -0.48 -10.96
C PHE A 26 34.32 0.68 -10.46
N SER A 27 33.71 0.54 -9.29
CA SER A 27 32.94 1.59 -8.60
C SER A 27 33.82 2.77 -8.24
N LEU A 28 35.04 2.54 -7.73
CA LEU A 28 35.99 3.62 -7.48
C LEU A 28 36.36 4.34 -8.79
N LEU A 29 36.62 3.59 -9.86
CA LEU A 29 37.00 4.13 -11.16
C LEU A 29 35.84 4.85 -11.87
N SER A 30 34.59 4.41 -11.70
CA SER A 30 33.40 5.11 -12.22
C SER A 30 33.04 6.33 -11.36
N PHE A 31 33.17 6.22 -10.04
CA PHE A 31 32.99 7.31 -9.07
C PHE A 31 33.94 8.49 -9.31
N LEU A 32 35.17 8.20 -9.77
CA LEU A 32 36.17 9.19 -10.13
C LEU A 32 35.98 9.81 -11.52
N ARG A 33 35.21 9.18 -12.43
CA ARG A 33 35.09 9.61 -13.83
C ARG A 33 33.82 10.41 -14.17
N VAL A 34 32.74 10.31 -13.39
CA VAL A 34 31.48 11.00 -13.72
C VAL A 34 31.05 11.90 -12.56
N LYS A 35 31.10 13.22 -12.78
CA LYS A 35 30.43 14.19 -11.91
C LYS A 35 28.92 14.03 -12.12
N SER A 36 28.28 13.27 -11.24
CA SER A 36 26.82 13.14 -11.25
C SER A 36 26.19 14.41 -10.68
N ILE A 37 25.30 15.05 -11.45
CA ILE A 37 24.49 16.18 -10.97
C ILE A 37 23.64 15.79 -9.75
N LEU A 38 23.32 14.50 -9.61
CA LEU A 38 22.51 14.00 -8.51
C LEU A 38 23.20 14.22 -7.16
N ARG A 39 24.53 14.24 -7.09
CA ARG A 39 25.30 14.59 -5.87
C ARG A 39 25.13 16.04 -5.44
N SER A 40 24.66 16.88 -6.35
CA SER A 40 24.38 18.29 -6.07
C SER A 40 22.93 18.52 -5.67
N ILE A 41 22.09 17.48 -5.65
CA ILE A 41 20.70 17.57 -5.18
C ILE A 41 20.70 17.49 -3.63
N PRO A 42 19.96 18.36 -2.92
CA PRO A 42 19.84 18.28 -1.47
C PRO A 42 19.31 16.91 -0.98
N GLY A 43 19.80 16.44 0.16
CA GLY A 43 19.29 15.22 0.80
C GLY A 43 20.05 14.80 2.04
N PRO A 44 19.64 13.70 2.69
CA PRO A 44 20.27 13.24 3.92
C PRO A 44 21.74 12.91 3.67
N PRO A 45 22.64 13.40 4.55
CA PRO A 45 24.08 13.16 4.38
C PRO A 45 24.34 11.67 4.46
N ARG A 46 25.24 11.19 3.60
CA ARG A 46 25.64 9.79 3.65
C ARG A 46 26.34 9.48 4.98
N PRO A 47 25.96 8.41 5.70
CA PRO A 47 26.67 8.02 6.91
C PRO A 47 28.18 7.83 6.64
N PRO A 48 29.06 8.20 7.59
CA PRO A 48 30.50 8.03 7.42
C PRO A 48 30.91 6.55 7.48
N GLY A 49 32.10 6.25 6.96
CA GLY A 49 32.71 4.92 7.08
C GLY A 49 32.18 3.87 6.09
N TRP A 50 32.54 2.61 6.35
CA TRP A 50 32.25 1.48 5.47
C TRP A 50 30.76 1.17 5.39
N ALA A 51 30.03 1.30 6.51
CA ALA A 51 28.60 1.01 6.59
C ALA A 51 27.80 1.97 5.69
N GLY A 52 28.11 3.27 5.73
CA GLY A 52 27.50 4.26 4.83
C GLY A 52 27.95 4.12 3.37
N TRP A 53 29.10 3.50 3.09
CA TRP A 53 29.43 3.10 1.70
C TRP A 53 28.61 1.92 1.21
N ALA A 54 28.49 0.89 2.04
CA ALA A 54 27.79 -0.33 1.68
C ALA A 54 26.29 -0.10 1.54
N ALA A 55 25.67 0.59 2.51
CA ALA A 55 24.22 0.70 2.62
C ALA A 55 23.66 2.10 2.31
N GLY A 56 24.50 3.14 2.27
CA GLY A 56 24.06 4.50 2.06
C GLY A 56 23.06 4.95 3.14
N ASN A 57 21.94 5.50 2.68
CA ASN A 57 20.80 5.95 3.47
C ASN A 57 19.71 4.88 3.57
N LEU A 58 19.82 3.73 2.89
CA LEU A 58 18.73 2.74 2.82
C LEU A 58 18.29 2.20 4.19
N PRO A 59 19.21 1.87 5.14
CA PRO A 59 18.78 1.41 6.46
C PRO A 59 17.96 2.46 7.22
N PHE A 60 18.21 3.74 6.97
CA PHE A 60 17.44 4.83 7.54
C PHE A 60 16.11 5.03 6.80
N VAL A 61 16.13 5.05 5.46
CA VAL A 61 14.91 5.22 4.64
C VAL A 61 13.92 4.06 4.82
N TYR A 62 14.41 2.83 4.96
CA TYR A 62 13.57 1.64 5.14
C TYR A 62 13.40 1.22 6.59
N ASP A 63 13.88 2.03 7.55
CA ASP A 63 13.59 1.78 8.95
C ASP A 63 12.07 1.90 9.18
N ARG A 64 11.53 0.89 9.85
CA ARG A 64 10.11 0.84 10.20
C ARG A 64 9.68 1.99 11.10
N GLU A 65 10.59 2.56 11.87
CA GLU A 65 10.31 3.67 12.78
C GLU A 65 10.42 5.05 12.10
N ASN A 66 10.94 5.13 10.86
CA ASN A 66 11.19 6.39 10.16
C ASN A 66 10.04 6.87 9.27
N LEU A 67 8.79 6.51 9.59
CA LEU A 67 7.62 7.04 8.91
C LEU A 67 7.55 8.59 8.98
N ALA A 68 7.95 9.17 10.11
CA ALA A 68 7.99 10.63 10.28
C ALA A 68 8.94 11.30 9.27
N TRP A 69 10.05 10.64 8.92
CA TRP A 69 10.94 11.13 7.87
C TRP A 69 10.21 11.12 6.51
N HIS A 70 9.50 10.05 6.17
CA HIS A 70 8.71 10.02 4.92
C HIS A 70 7.61 11.08 4.87
N HIS A 71 7.03 11.49 5.99
CA HIS A 71 6.08 12.60 6.04
C HIS A 71 6.73 13.96 5.75
N ALA A 72 8.03 14.09 6.04
CA ALA A 72 8.79 15.34 5.96
C ALA A 72 9.84 15.35 4.84
N ALA A 73 10.02 14.25 4.11
CA ALA A 73 11.22 13.99 3.31
C ALA A 73 11.61 15.15 2.40
N THR A 74 10.67 15.75 1.66
CA THR A 74 10.96 16.86 0.74
C THR A 74 10.88 18.25 1.37
N ARG A 75 10.23 18.39 2.54
CA ARG A 75 10.21 19.65 3.33
C ARG A 75 11.47 19.83 4.16
N ALA A 76 12.00 18.74 4.72
CA ALA A 76 13.19 18.75 5.56
C ALA A 76 14.46 19.21 4.82
N PHE A 77 14.44 19.15 3.48
CA PHE A 77 15.53 19.63 2.62
C PHE A 77 15.10 20.79 1.72
N ALA A 78 13.97 21.45 2.02
CA ALA A 78 13.59 22.70 1.36
C ALA A 78 14.60 23.79 1.72
N GLN A 79 14.94 24.64 0.75
CA GLN A 79 15.88 25.73 0.98
C GLN A 79 15.17 26.98 1.55
N GLU A 80 15.95 27.95 2.02
CA GLU A 80 15.41 29.20 2.56
C GLU A 80 14.53 29.92 1.53
N GLY A 81 13.29 30.21 1.93
CA GLY A 81 12.27 30.82 1.06
C GLY A 81 11.39 29.82 0.29
N GLU A 82 11.72 28.52 0.30
CA GLU A 82 10.94 27.46 -0.33
C GLU A 82 10.12 26.67 0.69
N LYS A 83 8.92 26.23 0.31
CA LYS A 83 8.08 25.38 1.16
C LYS A 83 8.48 23.90 1.06
N VAL A 84 8.90 23.45 -0.12
CA VAL A 84 9.21 22.04 -0.43
C VAL A 84 10.25 21.94 -1.55
N ALA A 85 11.25 21.06 -1.43
CA ALA A 85 12.27 20.84 -2.46
C ALA A 85 11.76 20.07 -3.71
N GLY A 86 10.67 19.32 -3.59
CA GLY A 86 10.07 18.50 -4.65
C GLY A 86 10.86 17.23 -5.04
N VAL A 87 12.19 17.26 -4.94
CA VAL A 87 13.10 16.13 -5.20
C VAL A 87 14.25 16.12 -4.19
N VAL A 88 14.60 14.94 -3.70
CA VAL A 88 15.67 14.73 -2.70
C VAL A 88 16.59 13.59 -3.14
N GLN A 89 17.90 13.74 -2.92
CA GLN A 89 18.88 12.71 -3.22
C GLN A 89 18.93 11.65 -2.11
N ILE A 90 18.93 10.38 -2.47
CA ILE A 90 19.13 9.25 -1.56
C ILE A 90 20.36 8.46 -2.00
N HIS A 91 21.30 8.24 -1.07
CA HIS A 91 22.42 7.34 -1.31
C HIS A 91 21.97 5.89 -1.07
N ALA A 92 22.17 5.02 -2.06
CA ALA A 92 21.82 3.61 -2.01
C ALA A 92 23.08 2.72 -1.95
N LEU A 93 22.91 1.43 -2.22
CA LEU A 93 23.98 0.44 -2.04
C LEU A 93 25.23 0.77 -2.85
N PHE A 94 26.39 0.69 -2.21
CA PHE A 94 27.70 0.88 -2.86
C PHE A 94 27.90 2.23 -3.55
N GLY A 95 27.25 3.27 -3.03
CA GLY A 95 27.30 4.62 -3.59
C GLY A 95 26.44 4.79 -4.85
N ASP A 96 25.50 3.88 -5.08
CA ASP A 96 24.38 4.14 -6.00
C ASP A 96 23.63 5.39 -5.52
N GLU A 97 23.08 6.15 -6.46
CA GLU A 97 22.35 7.37 -6.20
C GLU A 97 20.89 7.11 -6.57
N GLN A 98 19.93 7.61 -5.83
CA GLN A 98 18.49 7.46 -6.10
C GLN A 98 17.78 8.79 -5.84
N LEU A 99 16.61 8.98 -6.44
CA LEU A 99 15.81 10.19 -6.28
C LEU A 99 14.55 9.89 -5.48
N TYR A 100 14.26 10.67 -4.44
CA TYR A 100 12.96 10.68 -3.77
C TYR A 100 12.14 11.84 -4.32
N VAL A 101 11.00 11.56 -4.96
CA VAL A 101 10.26 12.53 -5.79
C VAL A 101 8.85 12.73 -5.26
N THR A 102 8.44 13.99 -5.11
CA THR A 102 7.07 14.42 -4.79
C THR A 102 6.56 15.54 -5.69
N ASP A 103 7.41 16.11 -6.55
CA ASP A 103 7.02 17.16 -7.49
C ASP A 103 5.91 16.67 -8.46
N PRO A 104 4.76 17.36 -8.57
CA PRO A 104 3.63 16.87 -9.36
C PRO A 104 3.93 16.60 -10.84
N VAL A 105 4.73 17.44 -11.49
CA VAL A 105 5.10 17.27 -12.91
C VAL A 105 6.07 16.10 -13.05
N ALA A 106 7.04 15.98 -12.13
CA ALA A 106 7.94 14.85 -12.09
C ALA A 106 7.20 13.53 -11.87
N LEU A 107 6.23 13.50 -10.94
CA LEU A 107 5.38 12.34 -10.70
C LEU A 107 4.56 11.97 -11.94
N HIS A 108 3.94 12.95 -12.60
CA HIS A 108 3.17 12.69 -13.82
C HIS A 108 4.06 12.14 -14.93
N HIS A 109 5.28 12.66 -15.04
CA HIS A 109 6.26 12.17 -15.99
C HIS A 109 6.63 10.70 -15.72
N VAL A 110 6.91 10.35 -14.46
CA VAL A 110 7.32 9.00 -14.05
C VAL A 110 6.18 7.98 -14.15
N LEU A 111 4.96 8.34 -13.74
CA LEU A 111 3.87 7.39 -13.58
C LEU A 111 2.92 7.31 -14.78
N VAL A 112 2.83 8.37 -15.58
CA VAL A 112 1.88 8.48 -16.70
C VAL A 112 2.62 8.59 -18.02
N ARG A 113 3.37 9.68 -18.23
CA ARG A 113 3.95 10.00 -19.56
C ARG A 113 5.04 9.03 -20.01
N GLN A 114 5.89 8.58 -19.09
CA GLN A 114 7.00 7.65 -19.38
C GLN A 114 6.91 6.38 -18.52
N ALA A 115 5.70 5.87 -18.31
CA ALA A 115 5.48 4.67 -17.51
C ALA A 115 6.17 3.41 -18.08
N ASP A 116 6.43 3.37 -19.39
CA ASP A 116 7.19 2.31 -20.08
C ASP A 116 8.71 2.43 -19.84
N VAL A 117 9.20 3.64 -19.54
CA VAL A 117 10.60 3.89 -19.18
C VAL A 117 10.82 3.63 -17.70
N PHE A 118 9.88 4.04 -16.84
CA PHE A 118 9.98 3.91 -15.40
C PHE A 118 9.19 2.68 -14.92
N GLU A 119 9.89 1.56 -14.78
CA GLU A 119 9.29 0.30 -14.33
C GLU A 119 9.66 -0.05 -12.89
N GLU A 120 9.00 -1.03 -12.30
CA GLU A 120 9.39 -1.62 -11.01
C GLU A 120 10.79 -2.26 -11.06
N PRO A 121 11.58 -2.19 -9.97
CA PRO A 121 12.87 -2.88 -9.91
C PRO A 121 12.75 -4.40 -10.05
N SER A 122 13.73 -5.03 -10.71
CA SER A 122 13.70 -6.48 -10.97
C SER A 122 13.66 -7.35 -9.70
N PHE A 123 14.28 -6.90 -8.61
CA PHE A 123 14.24 -7.61 -7.33
C PHE A 123 12.81 -7.67 -6.78
N LEU A 124 12.04 -6.59 -6.91
CA LEU A 124 10.66 -6.50 -6.45
C LEU A 124 9.76 -7.44 -7.26
N LEU A 125 9.90 -7.43 -8.58
CA LEU A 125 9.15 -8.32 -9.47
C LEU A 125 9.44 -9.80 -9.16
N THR A 126 10.71 -10.13 -8.89
CA THR A 126 11.12 -11.50 -8.57
C THR A 126 10.60 -11.94 -7.20
N LEU A 127 10.66 -11.06 -6.20
CA LEU A 127 10.10 -11.31 -4.87
C LEU A 127 8.58 -11.50 -4.93
N ASN A 128 7.89 -10.60 -5.63
CA ASN A 128 6.44 -10.69 -5.80
C ASN A 128 6.04 -11.96 -6.55
N ASN A 129 6.75 -12.32 -7.62
CA ASN A 129 6.49 -13.58 -8.34
C ASN A 129 6.69 -14.80 -7.43
N ALA A 130 7.79 -14.83 -6.67
CA ALA A 130 8.08 -15.95 -5.77
C ALA A 130 7.09 -16.07 -4.59
N CYS A 131 6.51 -14.96 -4.13
CA CYS A 131 5.61 -14.95 -2.97
C CYS A 131 4.12 -15.01 -3.32
N LEU A 132 3.73 -14.40 -4.44
CA LEU A 132 2.33 -14.18 -4.82
C LEU A 132 1.95 -14.87 -6.14
N GLY A 133 2.91 -15.45 -6.86
CA GLY A 133 2.71 -15.99 -8.20
C GLY A 133 2.74 -14.92 -9.29
N GLU A 134 2.38 -15.31 -10.51
CA GLU A 134 2.47 -14.47 -11.72
C GLU A 134 1.29 -13.47 -11.85
N GLY A 135 1.00 -12.75 -10.77
CA GLY A 135 -0.07 -11.76 -10.69
C GLY A 135 0.33 -10.33 -11.10
N LEU A 136 -0.61 -9.37 -11.01
CA LEU A 136 -0.39 -7.96 -11.39
C LEU A 136 0.81 -7.29 -10.70
N LEU A 137 1.14 -7.69 -9.47
CA LEU A 137 2.28 -7.13 -8.73
C LEU A 137 3.63 -7.70 -9.18
N ALA A 138 3.63 -8.80 -9.94
CA ALA A 138 4.83 -9.52 -10.37
C ALA A 138 5.19 -9.31 -11.85
N THR A 139 4.28 -8.76 -12.65
CA THR A 139 4.43 -8.61 -14.11
C THR A 139 4.56 -7.14 -14.54
N ILE A 140 5.10 -6.92 -15.74
CA ILE A 140 5.29 -5.59 -16.38
C ILE A 140 4.97 -5.66 -17.88
N GLY A 141 4.97 -4.50 -18.56
CA GLY A 141 4.81 -4.41 -20.01
C GLY A 141 3.50 -5.01 -20.53
N ALA A 142 3.57 -5.68 -21.69
CA ALA A 142 2.41 -6.25 -22.38
C ALA A 142 1.66 -7.29 -21.55
N GLN A 143 2.38 -8.13 -20.79
CA GLN A 143 1.75 -9.13 -19.92
C GLN A 143 0.92 -8.48 -18.83
N HIS A 144 1.47 -7.47 -18.13
CA HIS A 144 0.70 -6.74 -17.13
C HIS A 144 -0.50 -6.01 -17.75
N ALA A 145 -0.33 -5.39 -18.94
CA ALA A 145 -1.43 -4.72 -19.63
C ALA A 145 -2.57 -5.71 -19.95
N ARG A 146 -2.24 -6.90 -20.44
CA ARG A 146 -3.21 -8.00 -20.68
C ARG A 146 -3.91 -8.44 -19.40
N GLN A 147 -3.15 -8.73 -18.33
CA GLN A 147 -3.71 -9.13 -17.04
C GLN A 147 -4.64 -8.06 -16.47
N ARG A 148 -4.25 -6.78 -16.56
CA ARG A 148 -5.05 -5.65 -16.09
C ARG A 148 -6.33 -5.50 -16.91
N LYS A 149 -6.25 -5.62 -18.24
CA LYS A 149 -7.41 -5.61 -19.14
C LYS A 149 -8.44 -6.67 -18.73
N MET A 150 -7.97 -7.89 -18.45
CA MET A 150 -8.83 -9.00 -18.01
C MET A 150 -9.51 -8.73 -16.66
N LEU A 151 -8.84 -8.01 -15.76
CA LEU A 151 -9.35 -7.70 -14.42
C LEU A 151 -10.24 -6.45 -14.38
N ASN A 152 -10.10 -5.50 -15.29
CA ASN A 152 -10.89 -4.26 -15.25
C ASN A 152 -12.42 -4.46 -15.09
N PRO A 153 -13.08 -5.43 -15.77
CA PRO A 153 -14.51 -5.71 -15.60
C PRO A 153 -14.94 -5.92 -14.14
N VAL A 154 -14.10 -6.59 -13.33
CA VAL A 154 -14.44 -6.97 -11.95
C VAL A 154 -14.38 -5.77 -10.98
N PHE A 155 -13.67 -4.69 -11.34
CA PHE A 155 -13.53 -3.50 -10.52
C PHE A 155 -14.40 -2.33 -11.00
N HIS A 156 -15.26 -2.54 -12.01
CA HIS A 156 -16.23 -1.53 -12.43
C HIS A 156 -17.33 -1.30 -11.39
N ILE A 157 -17.89 -0.09 -11.40
CA ILE A 157 -18.98 0.34 -10.49
C ILE A 157 -20.16 -0.63 -10.51
N LYS A 158 -20.52 -1.16 -11.68
CA LYS A 158 -21.61 -2.14 -11.83
C LYS A 158 -21.41 -3.36 -10.93
N HIS A 159 -20.19 -3.83 -10.77
CA HIS A 159 -19.87 -4.94 -9.87
C HIS A 159 -19.85 -4.48 -8.40
N MET A 160 -19.29 -3.30 -8.11
CA MET A 160 -19.30 -2.74 -6.75
C MET A 160 -20.72 -2.61 -6.17
N ARG A 161 -21.71 -2.23 -7.00
CA ARG A 161 -23.13 -2.20 -6.62
C ARG A 161 -23.67 -3.55 -6.18
N LYS A 162 -23.16 -4.66 -6.74
CA LYS A 162 -23.56 -6.02 -6.35
C LYS A 162 -22.89 -6.48 -5.04
N LEU A 163 -21.71 -5.93 -4.72
CA LEU A 163 -20.92 -6.29 -3.54
C LEU A 163 -21.36 -5.61 -2.24
N VAL A 164 -22.04 -4.47 -2.32
CA VAL A 164 -22.38 -3.65 -1.14
C VAL A 164 -23.10 -4.44 -0.04
N GLY A 165 -24.06 -5.30 -0.40
CA GLY A 165 -24.78 -6.13 0.58
C GLY A 165 -23.89 -7.17 1.26
N VAL A 166 -22.94 -7.76 0.52
CA VAL A 166 -21.94 -8.70 1.09
C VAL A 166 -21.06 -7.96 2.10
N PHE A 167 -20.67 -6.72 1.80
CA PHE A 167 -19.83 -5.94 2.71
C PHE A 167 -20.60 -5.57 3.98
N PHE A 168 -21.87 -5.17 3.88
CA PHE A 168 -22.67 -4.91 5.08
C PHE A 168 -22.81 -6.16 5.95
N ASP A 169 -23.02 -7.35 5.38
CA ASP A 169 -23.05 -8.62 6.15
C ASP A 169 -21.75 -8.85 6.93
N VAL A 170 -20.61 -8.73 6.25
CA VAL A 170 -19.28 -8.93 6.87
C VAL A 170 -19.02 -7.90 7.97
N ALA A 171 -19.32 -6.62 7.72
CA ALA A 171 -19.12 -5.55 8.70
C ALA A 171 -20.03 -5.72 9.93
N ASN A 172 -21.26 -6.19 9.74
CA ASN A 172 -22.17 -6.50 10.84
C ASN A 172 -21.68 -7.65 11.71
N ARG A 173 -21.20 -8.73 11.09
CA ARG A 173 -20.59 -9.85 11.82
C ARG A 173 -19.36 -9.40 12.61
N ALA A 174 -18.53 -8.53 12.05
CA ALA A 174 -17.41 -7.93 12.78
C ALA A 174 -17.90 -7.09 13.98
N CYS A 175 -18.95 -6.29 13.80
CA CYS A 175 -19.55 -5.52 14.89
C CYS A 175 -20.14 -6.42 15.98
N GLU A 176 -20.83 -7.51 15.63
CA GLU A 176 -21.37 -8.48 16.60
C GLU A 176 -20.25 -9.14 17.43
N ALA A 177 -19.12 -9.44 16.79
CA ALA A 177 -17.97 -10.01 17.46
C ALA A 177 -17.32 -9.01 18.44
N ILE A 178 -17.16 -7.75 18.03
CA ILE A 178 -16.69 -6.67 18.89
C ILE A 178 -17.66 -6.47 20.08
N GLN A 179 -18.97 -6.43 19.83
CA GLN A 179 -19.99 -6.29 20.88
C GLN A 179 -19.93 -7.44 21.88
N THR A 180 -19.74 -8.67 21.40
CA THR A 180 -19.56 -9.86 22.25
C THR A 180 -18.31 -9.71 23.12
N GLN A 181 -17.20 -9.23 22.56
CA GLN A 181 -15.97 -9.00 23.32
C GLN A 181 -16.12 -7.89 24.37
N ILE A 182 -16.83 -6.80 24.06
CA ILE A 182 -17.13 -5.74 25.04
C ILE A 182 -17.92 -6.33 26.21
N SER A 183 -18.96 -7.09 25.89
CA SER A 183 -19.88 -7.67 26.88
C SER A 183 -19.20 -8.71 27.78
N SER A 184 -18.19 -9.42 27.28
CA SER A 184 -17.41 -10.39 28.07
C SER A 184 -16.33 -9.73 28.93
N THR A 185 -15.82 -8.58 28.52
CA THR A 185 -14.68 -7.92 29.18
C THR A 185 -15.11 -6.98 30.31
N THR A 186 -16.30 -6.38 30.26
CA THR A 186 -16.68 -5.32 31.20
C THR A 186 -18.19 -5.27 31.47
N SER A 187 -18.58 -5.18 32.75
CA SER A 187 -19.98 -4.99 33.19
C SER A 187 -20.39 -3.50 33.29
N THR A 188 -19.47 -2.56 33.06
CA THR A 188 -19.69 -1.12 33.18
C THR A 188 -20.01 -0.47 31.84
N SER A 189 -20.76 0.64 31.88
CA SER A 189 -21.14 1.44 30.71
C SER A 189 -19.99 2.19 30.05
N GLU A 190 -18.78 2.14 30.62
CA GLU A 190 -17.62 2.91 30.13
C GLU A 190 -16.93 2.29 28.90
N GLY A 191 -17.31 1.09 28.46
CA GLY A 191 -16.70 0.40 27.31
C GLY A 191 -15.44 -0.40 27.65
N ALA A 192 -14.91 -1.12 26.66
CA ALA A 192 -13.77 -2.03 26.81
C ALA A 192 -12.58 -1.59 25.95
N GLU A 193 -11.36 -1.87 26.41
CA GLU A 193 -10.16 -1.68 25.58
C GLU A 193 -10.01 -2.86 24.62
N ILE A 194 -10.05 -2.57 23.32
CA ILE A 194 -10.03 -3.59 22.26
C ILE A 194 -8.92 -3.24 21.27
N ASN A 195 -8.13 -4.24 20.87
CA ASN A 195 -7.26 -4.12 19.71
C ASN A 195 -8.11 -4.12 18.44
N VAL A 196 -8.56 -2.94 18.01
CA VAL A 196 -9.48 -2.82 16.86
C VAL A 196 -8.80 -3.25 15.56
N HIS A 197 -7.48 -3.10 15.44
CA HIS A 197 -6.76 -3.48 14.21
C HIS A 197 -6.85 -4.98 13.91
N ALA A 198 -6.93 -5.83 14.95
CA ALA A 198 -7.11 -7.26 14.77
C ALA A 198 -8.45 -7.58 14.09
N TRP A 199 -9.54 -6.97 14.54
CA TRP A 199 -10.87 -7.15 13.93
C TRP A 199 -10.95 -6.56 12.53
N LEU A 200 -10.39 -5.37 12.32
CA LEU A 200 -10.35 -4.72 11.00
C LEU A 200 -9.57 -5.55 9.97
N SER A 201 -8.47 -6.19 10.40
CA SER A 201 -7.68 -7.08 9.53
C SER A 201 -8.48 -8.30 9.11
N ARG A 202 -9.28 -8.87 10.02
CA ARG A 202 -10.16 -10.01 9.73
C ARG A 202 -11.33 -9.60 8.84
N ALA A 203 -11.97 -8.46 9.10
CA ALA A 203 -13.05 -7.93 8.27
C ALA A 203 -12.58 -7.62 6.85
N SER A 204 -11.43 -6.95 6.69
CA SER A 204 -10.86 -6.64 5.38
C SER A 204 -10.51 -7.89 4.56
N LEU A 205 -9.99 -8.92 5.22
CA LEU A 205 -9.75 -10.22 4.61
C LEU A 205 -11.05 -10.89 4.17
N GLU A 206 -12.10 -10.80 4.99
CA GLU A 206 -13.39 -11.41 4.70
C GLU A 206 -14.15 -10.67 3.59
N PHE A 207 -14.00 -9.34 3.46
CA PHE A 207 -14.53 -8.59 2.30
C PHE A 207 -13.98 -9.12 0.98
N ILE A 208 -12.66 -9.31 0.88
CA ILE A 208 -12.05 -9.85 -0.34
C ILE A 208 -12.23 -11.36 -0.48
N ALA A 209 -12.38 -12.10 0.62
CA ALA A 209 -12.73 -13.51 0.56
C ALA A 209 -14.12 -13.71 -0.08
N GLN A 210 -15.15 -13.06 0.45
CA GLN A 210 -16.51 -13.23 -0.05
C GLN A 210 -16.75 -12.46 -1.35
N GLY A 211 -16.39 -11.18 -1.39
CA GLY A 211 -16.58 -10.36 -2.58
C GLY A 211 -15.60 -10.69 -3.71
N GLY A 212 -14.43 -11.25 -3.38
CA GLY A 212 -13.42 -11.62 -4.37
C GLY A 212 -13.48 -13.07 -4.82
N LEU A 213 -13.69 -14.03 -3.92
CA LEU A 213 -13.60 -15.47 -4.20
C LEU A 213 -14.95 -16.19 -4.10
N GLY A 214 -15.98 -15.52 -3.61
CA GLY A 214 -17.28 -16.14 -3.38
C GLY A 214 -17.29 -17.11 -2.19
N ARG A 215 -16.31 -17.04 -1.27
CA ARG A 215 -16.21 -17.95 -0.11
C ARG A 215 -15.76 -17.22 1.15
N SER A 216 -16.19 -17.70 2.31
CA SER A 216 -15.68 -17.23 3.60
C SER A 216 -14.31 -17.84 3.90
N LEU A 217 -13.38 -17.04 4.44
CA LEU A 217 -12.07 -17.48 4.91
C LEU A 217 -11.87 -17.28 6.43
N ASP A 218 -12.73 -16.47 7.04
CA ASP A 218 -12.77 -16.19 8.48
C ASP A 218 -14.23 -16.12 8.96
N THR A 219 -14.56 -16.87 10.01
CA THR A 219 -15.93 -16.89 10.56
C THR A 219 -16.28 -15.63 11.35
N LEU A 220 -15.30 -14.82 11.72
CA LEU A 220 -15.42 -13.62 12.55
C LEU A 220 -16.04 -13.89 13.95
N LYS A 221 -16.05 -15.13 14.43
CA LYS A 221 -16.65 -15.49 15.73
C LYS A 221 -15.63 -15.95 16.77
N ASP A 222 -14.67 -16.75 16.34
CA ASP A 222 -13.61 -17.33 17.17
C ASP A 222 -12.25 -17.11 16.49
N ASP A 223 -11.16 -17.62 17.05
CA ASP A 223 -9.85 -17.56 16.40
C ASP A 223 -9.67 -18.61 15.27
N SER A 224 -10.76 -19.23 14.78
CA SER A 224 -10.70 -20.18 13.66
C SER A 224 -10.53 -19.42 12.34
N ILE A 225 -9.27 -19.36 11.91
CA ILE A 225 -8.88 -18.70 10.67
C ILE A 225 -8.40 -19.79 9.71
N SER A 226 -8.86 -19.76 8.46
CA SER A 226 -8.39 -20.71 7.45
C SER A 226 -6.85 -20.66 7.30
N PRO A 227 -6.20 -21.80 6.97
CA PRO A 227 -4.75 -21.84 6.76
C PRO A 227 -4.27 -20.81 5.73
N TYR A 228 -5.06 -20.60 4.67
CA TYR A 228 -4.77 -19.63 3.62
C TYR A 228 -4.81 -18.18 4.13
N ALA A 229 -5.86 -17.81 4.86
CA ALA A 229 -5.97 -16.49 5.51
C ALA A 229 -4.82 -16.23 6.50
N LYS A 230 -4.41 -17.26 7.26
CA LYS A 230 -3.25 -17.17 8.15
C LYS A 230 -1.96 -16.94 7.36
N ALA A 231 -1.75 -17.68 6.26
CA ALA A 231 -0.58 -17.53 5.41
C ALA A 231 -0.47 -16.12 4.80
N ILE A 232 -1.60 -15.54 4.33
CA ILE A 232 -1.64 -14.15 3.85
C ILE A 232 -1.14 -13.18 4.93
N ARG A 233 -1.65 -13.27 6.15
CA ARG A 233 -1.23 -12.38 7.26
C ARG A 233 0.20 -12.60 7.71
N ASP A 234 0.71 -13.83 7.62
CA ASP A 234 2.08 -14.17 7.98
C ASP A 234 3.10 -13.76 6.90
N LEU A 235 2.65 -13.34 5.71
CA LEU A 235 3.53 -13.02 4.58
C LEU A 235 4.39 -11.77 4.83
N VAL A 236 3.80 -10.61 5.13
CA VAL A 236 4.55 -9.36 5.36
C VAL A 236 5.55 -9.48 6.53
N PRO A 237 5.18 -10.04 7.69
CA PRO A 237 6.14 -10.26 8.78
C PRO A 237 7.28 -11.22 8.40
N SER A 238 7.01 -12.21 7.55
CA SER A 238 8.03 -13.16 7.08
C SER A 238 9.00 -12.51 6.10
N ILE A 239 8.51 -11.67 5.18
CA ILE A 239 9.33 -10.87 4.27
C ILE A 239 10.17 -9.84 5.05
N SER A 240 9.57 -9.17 6.03
CA SER A 240 10.24 -8.13 6.83
C SER A 240 11.45 -8.67 7.62
N GLN A 241 11.43 -9.94 8.02
CA GLN A 241 12.57 -10.60 8.68
C GLN A 241 13.75 -10.84 7.73
N LEU A 242 13.52 -10.77 6.41
CA LEU A 242 14.51 -10.97 5.36
C LEU A 242 14.94 -9.67 4.69
N GLN A 243 14.52 -8.50 5.17
CA GLN A 243 14.76 -7.21 4.53
C GLN A 243 16.24 -6.98 4.17
N GLY A 244 17.18 -7.28 5.08
CA GLY A 244 18.62 -7.15 4.80
C GLY A 244 19.14 -8.10 3.71
N ILE A 245 18.50 -9.26 3.50
CA ILE A 245 18.82 -10.19 2.40
C ILE A 245 18.20 -9.68 1.10
N ILE A 246 16.95 -9.21 1.14
CA ILE A 246 16.22 -8.66 -0.01
C ILE A 246 16.96 -7.46 -0.59
N GLU A 247 17.50 -6.58 0.25
CA GLU A 247 18.31 -5.44 -0.20
C GLU A 247 19.56 -5.88 -0.96
N LEU A 248 20.13 -7.04 -0.65
CA LEU A 248 21.28 -7.59 -1.38
C LEU A 248 20.88 -8.35 -2.66
N MET A 249 19.60 -8.65 -2.86
CA MET A 249 19.09 -9.40 -4.01
C MET A 249 19.49 -8.81 -5.37
N PRO A 250 19.54 -7.48 -5.60
CA PRO A 250 20.05 -6.91 -6.85
C PRO A 250 21.49 -7.34 -7.19
N LEU A 251 22.31 -7.70 -6.19
CA LEU A 251 23.68 -8.17 -6.41
C LEU A 251 23.74 -9.57 -7.03
N THR A 252 22.69 -10.38 -6.86
CA THR A 252 22.62 -11.73 -7.42
C THR A 252 22.69 -11.71 -8.95
N ARG A 253 22.29 -10.62 -9.61
CA ARG A 253 22.44 -10.41 -11.06
C ARG A 253 23.88 -10.55 -11.53
N PHE A 254 24.84 -10.20 -10.67
CA PHE A 254 26.26 -10.25 -11.01
C PHE A 254 26.95 -11.54 -10.52
N MET A 255 26.23 -12.37 -9.76
CA MET A 255 26.74 -13.63 -9.28
C MET A 255 26.47 -14.73 -10.32
N PRO A 256 27.39 -15.68 -10.52
CA PRO A 256 27.10 -16.89 -11.27
C PRO A 256 25.86 -17.59 -10.71
N ARG A 257 24.95 -18.01 -11.60
CA ARG A 257 23.64 -18.58 -11.22
C ARG A 257 23.75 -19.72 -10.21
N TRP A 258 24.77 -20.58 -10.34
CA TRP A 258 25.03 -21.69 -9.41
C TRP A 258 25.32 -21.22 -7.97
N MET A 259 25.98 -20.07 -7.78
CA MET A 259 26.26 -19.52 -6.44
C MET A 259 24.97 -19.03 -5.78
N CYS A 260 24.07 -18.42 -6.54
CA CYS A 260 22.75 -18.03 -6.04
C CYS A 260 21.93 -19.26 -5.63
N HIS A 261 21.93 -20.32 -6.45
CA HIS A 261 21.26 -21.57 -6.11
C HIS A 261 21.85 -22.21 -4.85
N VAL A 262 23.18 -22.29 -4.72
CA VAL A 262 23.83 -22.79 -3.50
C VAL A 262 23.48 -21.92 -2.29
N GLY A 263 23.50 -20.60 -2.43
CA GLY A 263 23.15 -19.66 -1.36
C GLY A 263 21.70 -19.81 -0.88
N VAL A 264 20.74 -19.97 -1.80
CA VAL A 264 19.33 -20.23 -1.48
C VAL A 264 19.18 -21.61 -0.82
N SER A 265 19.83 -22.65 -1.35
CA SER A 265 19.78 -24.00 -0.78
C SER A 265 20.32 -24.04 0.65
N ILE A 266 21.52 -23.50 0.89
CA ILE A 266 22.13 -23.40 2.22
C ILE A 266 21.29 -22.52 3.14
N GLY A 267 20.90 -21.34 2.66
CA GLY A 267 20.06 -20.41 3.42
C GLY A 267 18.77 -21.07 3.86
N SER A 268 18.15 -21.86 3.00
CA SER A 268 16.92 -22.55 3.33
C SER A 268 17.09 -23.78 4.23
N ALA A 269 18.28 -24.38 4.29
CA ALA A 269 18.58 -25.46 5.22
C ALA A 269 18.89 -24.95 6.63
N ILE A 270 19.40 -23.72 6.76
CA ILE A 270 19.95 -23.19 8.02
C ILE A 270 19.09 -22.06 8.61
N SER A 271 18.51 -21.19 7.78
CA SER A 271 17.83 -19.97 8.22
C SER A 271 16.34 -20.22 8.50
N LYS A 272 15.95 -20.13 9.77
CA LYS A 272 14.54 -20.21 10.20
C LYS A 272 13.64 -19.18 9.49
N PRO A 273 14.05 -17.90 9.31
CA PRO A 273 13.25 -16.94 8.54
C PRO A 273 12.96 -17.37 7.09
N ILE A 274 13.94 -17.96 6.40
CA ILE A 274 13.75 -18.44 5.01
C ILE A 274 12.80 -19.65 5.00
N GLN A 275 12.94 -20.58 5.94
CA GLN A 275 12.04 -21.72 6.08
C GLN A 275 10.60 -21.29 6.39
N ARG A 276 10.43 -20.27 7.25
CA ARG A 276 9.12 -19.70 7.56
C ARG A 276 8.47 -19.09 6.32
N LEU A 277 9.20 -18.25 5.58
CA LEU A 277 8.67 -17.66 4.34
C LEU A 277 8.30 -18.74 3.33
N ARG A 278 9.15 -19.76 3.15
CA ARG A 278 8.83 -20.90 2.27
C ARG A 278 7.52 -21.57 2.69
N GLY A 279 7.35 -21.94 3.96
CA GLY A 279 6.11 -22.59 4.41
C GLY A 279 4.86 -21.73 4.21
N VAL A 280 4.98 -20.41 4.34
CA VAL A 280 3.91 -19.47 3.98
C VAL A 280 3.60 -19.54 2.50
N VAL A 281 4.61 -19.42 1.63
CA VAL A 281 4.45 -19.46 0.17
C VAL A 281 3.89 -20.80 -0.30
N ASP A 282 4.38 -21.92 0.23
CA ASP A 282 3.87 -23.26 -0.11
C ASP A 282 2.38 -23.38 0.22
N THR A 283 1.95 -22.84 1.36
CA THR A 283 0.53 -22.80 1.75
C THR A 283 -0.30 -21.91 0.82
N LEU A 284 0.25 -20.76 0.41
CA LEU A 284 -0.44 -19.85 -0.52
C LEU A 284 -0.62 -20.49 -1.90
N GLU A 285 0.40 -21.20 -2.39
CA GLU A 285 0.35 -21.90 -3.67
C GLU A 285 -0.64 -23.07 -3.63
N GLU A 286 -0.54 -23.94 -2.63
CA GLU A 286 -1.42 -25.11 -2.47
C GLU A 286 -2.89 -24.68 -2.37
N LYS A 287 -3.20 -23.78 -1.42
CA LYS A 287 -4.58 -23.38 -1.16
C LYS A 287 -5.14 -22.42 -2.21
N GLY A 288 -4.29 -21.57 -2.81
CA GLY A 288 -4.68 -20.73 -3.94
C GLY A 288 -5.11 -21.57 -5.15
N ARG A 289 -4.38 -22.66 -5.44
CA ARG A 289 -4.71 -23.59 -6.51
C ARG A 289 -6.00 -24.36 -6.24
N GLU A 290 -6.18 -24.88 -5.03
CA GLU A 290 -7.44 -25.52 -4.60
C GLU A 290 -8.65 -24.59 -4.83
N ILE A 291 -8.55 -23.31 -4.43
CA ILE A 291 -9.63 -22.32 -4.61
C ILE A 291 -9.97 -22.13 -6.09
N VAL A 292 -8.96 -22.01 -6.96
CA VAL A 292 -9.17 -21.79 -8.40
C VAL A 292 -9.78 -23.03 -9.06
N GLU A 293 -9.29 -24.22 -8.71
CA GLU A 293 -9.80 -25.49 -9.24
C GLU A 293 -11.24 -25.74 -8.82
N GLU A 294 -11.57 -25.59 -7.54
CA GLU A 294 -12.94 -25.68 -7.02
C GLU A 294 -13.88 -24.75 -7.79
N ARG A 295 -13.44 -23.50 -8.03
CA ARG A 295 -14.27 -22.52 -8.74
C ARG A 295 -14.45 -22.87 -10.22
N LYS A 296 -13.39 -23.31 -10.90
CA LYS A 296 -13.49 -23.76 -12.30
C LYS A 296 -14.45 -24.92 -12.47
N VAL A 297 -14.44 -25.89 -11.55
CA VAL A 297 -15.38 -27.01 -11.55
C VAL A 297 -16.81 -26.52 -11.34
N SER A 298 -17.02 -25.60 -10.39
CA SER A 298 -18.35 -25.02 -10.13
C SER A 298 -18.91 -24.25 -11.33
N GLU A 299 -18.08 -23.46 -12.02
CA GLU A 299 -18.48 -22.70 -13.22
C GLU A 299 -18.64 -23.61 -14.45
N GLY A 300 -17.76 -24.60 -14.63
CA GLY A 300 -17.81 -25.55 -15.75
C GLY A 300 -18.98 -26.55 -15.66
N GLY A 301 -19.50 -26.80 -14.46
CA GLY A 301 -20.69 -27.63 -14.23
C GLY A 301 -22.03 -26.91 -14.49
N LYS A 302 -22.03 -25.59 -14.70
CA LYS A 302 -23.23 -24.77 -14.95
C LYS A 302 -23.59 -24.68 -16.43
N GLU A 303 -23.58 -25.81 -17.15
CA GLU A 303 -24.37 -25.90 -18.38
C GLU A 303 -25.87 -25.91 -18.02
N LYS A 304 -26.53 -24.76 -18.14
CA LYS A 304 -28.00 -24.58 -18.20
C LYS A 304 -28.83 -25.38 -17.20
N ILE A 305 -28.82 -25.00 -15.93
CA ILE A 305 -29.94 -25.34 -15.04
C ILE A 305 -30.53 -24.03 -14.51
N GLU A 306 -31.56 -23.53 -15.19
CA GLU A 306 -32.55 -22.65 -14.58
C GLU A 306 -33.28 -23.47 -13.51
N GLY A 307 -33.01 -23.21 -12.23
CA GLY A 307 -33.60 -24.03 -11.17
C GLY A 307 -33.16 -23.68 -9.74
N ASP A 308 -33.65 -22.55 -9.25
CA ASP A 308 -34.24 -22.31 -7.92
C ASP A 308 -33.77 -23.21 -6.75
N SER A 309 -32.46 -23.26 -6.49
CA SER A 309 -31.90 -23.91 -5.30
C SER A 309 -30.88 -22.99 -4.64
N ALA A 310 -31.29 -22.35 -3.54
CA ALA A 310 -30.48 -21.57 -2.59
C ALA A 310 -29.17 -21.00 -3.21
N GLU A 311 -29.36 -20.16 -4.22
CA GLU A 311 -28.37 -19.87 -5.25
C GLU A 311 -27.42 -18.77 -4.75
N TYR A 312 -26.19 -19.13 -4.37
CA TYR A 312 -25.10 -18.15 -4.27
C TYR A 312 -24.82 -17.65 -5.69
N ASP A 313 -25.39 -16.49 -5.99
CA ASP A 313 -25.35 -15.84 -7.30
C ASP A 313 -23.89 -15.70 -7.80
N SER A 314 -23.53 -16.56 -8.76
CA SER A 314 -22.20 -16.59 -9.41
C SER A 314 -21.86 -15.32 -10.17
N GLU A 315 -22.79 -14.35 -10.27
CA GLU A 315 -22.49 -13.03 -10.83
C GLU A 315 -21.90 -12.04 -9.82
N LYS A 316 -21.71 -12.42 -8.56
CA LYS A 316 -21.33 -11.50 -7.48
C LYS A 316 -19.84 -11.45 -7.15
N ASP A 317 -19.06 -12.50 -7.40
CA ASP A 317 -17.64 -12.53 -6.98
C ASP A 317 -16.63 -12.32 -8.11
N ILE A 318 -15.48 -11.72 -7.77
CA ILE A 318 -14.43 -11.34 -8.74
C ILE A 318 -13.86 -12.55 -9.49
N LEU A 319 -13.62 -13.67 -8.81
CA LEU A 319 -12.98 -14.85 -9.39
C LEU A 319 -13.87 -15.49 -10.48
N SER A 320 -15.18 -15.53 -10.26
CA SER A 320 -16.15 -16.06 -11.23
C SER A 320 -16.19 -15.22 -12.50
N VAL A 321 -16.24 -13.89 -12.33
CA VAL A 321 -16.20 -12.97 -13.46
C VAL A 321 -14.87 -13.16 -14.19
N LEU A 322 -13.73 -13.24 -13.49
CA LEU A 322 -12.42 -13.46 -14.10
C LEU A 322 -12.36 -14.77 -14.90
N ILE A 323 -12.83 -15.89 -14.35
CA ILE A 323 -12.84 -17.20 -15.04
C ILE A 323 -13.70 -17.13 -16.31
N ARG A 324 -14.87 -16.49 -16.24
CA ARG A 324 -15.79 -16.33 -17.38
C ARG A 324 -15.21 -15.41 -18.46
N GLU A 325 -14.70 -14.25 -18.08
CA GLU A 325 -14.05 -13.32 -19.02
C GLU A 325 -12.84 -14.01 -19.69
N ASN A 326 -12.06 -14.77 -18.92
CA ASN A 326 -10.93 -15.53 -19.46
C ASN A 326 -11.35 -16.62 -20.46
N ALA A 327 -12.46 -17.31 -20.20
CA ALA A 327 -12.99 -18.31 -21.13
C ALA A 327 -13.49 -17.69 -22.44
N ASN A 328 -14.07 -16.49 -22.37
CA ASN A 328 -14.62 -15.77 -23.53
C ASN A 328 -13.56 -14.99 -24.33
N ALA A 329 -12.39 -14.75 -23.75
CA ALA A 329 -11.31 -14.01 -24.41
C ALA A 329 -10.66 -14.81 -25.56
N PRO A 330 -10.11 -14.11 -26.58
CA PRO A 330 -9.24 -14.71 -27.59
C PRO A 330 -8.07 -15.45 -26.95
N ILE A 331 -7.60 -16.54 -27.57
CA ILE A 331 -6.60 -17.46 -27.00
C ILE A 331 -5.34 -16.71 -26.53
N GLU A 332 -4.89 -15.73 -27.33
CA GLU A 332 -3.74 -14.88 -27.07
C GLU A 332 -3.90 -13.92 -25.88
N GLU A 333 -5.14 -13.58 -25.53
CA GLU A 333 -5.48 -12.73 -24.39
C GLU A 333 -5.77 -13.52 -23.11
N ARG A 334 -5.95 -14.85 -23.21
CA ARG A 334 -6.23 -15.70 -22.05
C ARG A 334 -5.05 -15.74 -21.07
N LEU A 335 -5.42 -15.76 -19.80
CA LEU A 335 -4.56 -16.05 -18.67
C LEU A 335 -4.39 -17.55 -18.50
N SER A 336 -3.17 -17.97 -18.21
CA SER A 336 -2.87 -19.34 -17.79
C SER A 336 -3.44 -19.63 -16.40
N ASP A 337 -3.50 -20.91 -16.04
CA ASP A 337 -3.93 -21.33 -14.71
C ASP A 337 -3.05 -20.76 -13.60
N ASP A 338 -1.73 -20.73 -13.82
CA ASP A 338 -0.76 -20.15 -12.89
C ASP A 338 -0.92 -18.62 -12.77
N GLU A 339 -1.27 -17.93 -13.87
CA GLU A 339 -1.60 -16.51 -13.82
C GLU A 339 -2.88 -16.26 -13.02
N ILE A 340 -3.92 -17.09 -13.18
CA ILE A 340 -5.18 -16.97 -12.40
C ILE A 340 -4.92 -17.20 -10.91
N VAL A 341 -4.18 -18.25 -10.54
CA VAL A 341 -3.77 -18.52 -9.14
C VAL A 341 -2.97 -17.33 -8.59
N GLY A 342 -2.03 -16.81 -9.39
CA GLY A 342 -1.26 -15.62 -9.06
C GLY A 342 -2.13 -14.39 -8.82
N GLN A 343 -3.20 -14.18 -9.61
CA GLN A 343 -4.14 -13.08 -9.38
C GLN A 343 -4.92 -13.26 -8.08
N VAL A 344 -5.42 -14.46 -7.78
CA VAL A 344 -6.18 -14.73 -6.54
C VAL A 344 -5.34 -14.34 -5.31
N THR A 345 -4.12 -14.87 -5.21
CA THR A 345 -3.22 -14.56 -4.10
C THR A 345 -2.86 -13.08 -4.06
N THR A 346 -2.58 -12.48 -5.22
CA THR A 346 -2.24 -11.04 -5.33
C THR A 346 -3.39 -10.14 -4.85
N LEU A 347 -4.63 -10.41 -5.26
CA LEU A 347 -5.78 -9.58 -4.94
C LEU A 347 -6.14 -9.63 -3.44
N ILE A 348 -6.09 -10.82 -2.84
CA ILE A 348 -6.38 -11.00 -1.42
C ILE A 348 -5.33 -10.29 -0.57
N PHE A 349 -4.05 -10.52 -0.87
CA PHE A 349 -2.94 -9.85 -0.21
C PHE A 349 -3.07 -8.32 -0.30
N ALA A 350 -3.30 -7.79 -1.51
CA ALA A 350 -3.37 -6.35 -1.73
C ALA A 350 -4.56 -5.69 -1.03
N ALA A 351 -5.73 -6.36 -1.01
CA ALA A 351 -6.96 -5.80 -0.46
C ALA A 351 -7.03 -5.87 1.08
N ALA A 352 -6.47 -6.92 1.71
CA ALA A 352 -6.61 -7.15 3.15
C ALA A 352 -5.78 -6.17 3.99
N ASP A 353 -4.47 -6.10 3.76
CA ASP A 353 -3.54 -5.34 4.62
C ASP A 353 -3.69 -3.82 4.43
N THR A 354 -3.92 -3.37 3.20
CA THR A 354 -4.04 -1.92 2.91
C THR A 354 -5.34 -1.33 3.47
N THR A 355 -6.46 -2.03 3.29
CA THR A 355 -7.77 -1.57 3.78
C THR A 355 -7.82 -1.56 5.31
N SER A 356 -7.33 -2.62 5.96
CA SER A 356 -7.31 -2.71 7.42
C SER A 356 -6.44 -1.63 8.06
N SER A 357 -5.30 -1.29 7.44
CA SER A 357 -4.45 -0.16 7.82
C SER A 357 -5.16 1.19 7.69
N ALA A 358 -5.86 1.41 6.57
CA ALA A 358 -6.62 2.64 6.33
C ALA A 358 -7.74 2.83 7.37
N VAL A 359 -8.54 1.79 7.64
CA VAL A 359 -9.63 1.86 8.63
C VAL A 359 -9.06 2.03 10.04
N ALA A 360 -7.94 1.39 10.36
CA ALA A 360 -7.27 1.59 11.66
C ALA A 360 -6.82 3.06 11.84
N ARG A 361 -6.27 3.69 10.80
CA ARG A 361 -5.92 5.12 10.81
C ARG A 361 -7.14 6.02 10.95
N LEU A 362 -8.24 5.69 10.27
CA LEU A 362 -9.52 6.39 10.38
C LEU A 362 -10.06 6.36 11.81
N LEU A 363 -10.17 5.18 12.42
CA LEU A 363 -10.64 5.06 13.80
C LEU A 363 -9.71 5.77 14.78
N TYR A 364 -8.39 5.70 14.60
CA TYR A 364 -7.45 6.45 15.42
C TYR A 364 -7.62 7.97 15.28
N ALA A 365 -7.79 8.48 14.06
CA ALA A 365 -8.03 9.90 13.81
C ALA A 365 -9.36 10.37 14.43
N LEU A 366 -10.43 9.56 14.32
CA LEU A 366 -11.73 9.84 14.91
C LEU A 366 -11.71 9.75 16.44
N ALA A 367 -10.98 8.79 17.02
CA ALA A 367 -10.78 8.69 18.47
C ALA A 367 -9.98 9.88 19.03
N SER A 368 -9.09 10.45 18.23
CA SER A 368 -8.33 11.66 18.56
C SER A 368 -9.14 12.95 18.35
N ASN A 369 -10.27 12.89 17.64
CA ASN A 369 -11.12 14.04 17.30
C ASN A 369 -12.61 13.74 17.58
N PRO A 370 -13.04 13.70 18.85
CA PRO A 370 -14.42 13.31 19.21
C PRO A 370 -15.51 14.16 18.53
N SER A 371 -15.29 15.48 18.38
CA SER A 371 -16.25 16.37 17.70
C SER A 371 -16.52 15.99 16.25
N VAL A 372 -15.48 15.53 15.54
CA VAL A 372 -15.58 15.03 14.16
C VAL A 372 -16.29 13.67 14.14
N GLN A 373 -15.98 12.78 15.09
CA GLN A 373 -16.67 11.50 15.25
C GLN A 373 -18.17 11.69 15.48
N ASP A 374 -18.56 12.61 16.36
CA ASP A 374 -19.96 12.88 16.65
C ASP A 374 -20.70 13.51 15.46
N ARG A 375 -20.03 14.40 14.72
CA ARG A 375 -20.58 14.97 13.48
C ARG A 375 -20.82 13.90 12.42
N LEU A 376 -19.87 12.99 12.22
CA LEU A 376 -20.00 11.88 11.28
C LEU A 376 -21.11 10.92 11.70
N ARG A 377 -21.19 10.58 12.99
CA ARG A 377 -22.28 9.76 13.54
C ARG A 377 -23.65 10.40 13.29
N ARG A 378 -23.79 11.71 13.48
CA ARG A 378 -25.04 12.44 13.19
C ARG A 378 -25.44 12.33 11.72
N GLU A 379 -24.49 12.46 10.79
CA GLU A 379 -24.78 12.26 9.36
C GLU A 379 -25.28 10.84 9.09
N ILE A 380 -24.58 9.82 9.57
CA ILE A 380 -24.94 8.41 9.39
C ILE A 380 -26.35 8.12 9.97
N ARG A 381 -26.65 8.60 11.18
CA ARG A 381 -27.97 8.41 11.81
C ARG A 381 -29.09 9.15 11.08
N THR A 382 -28.80 10.34 10.56
CA THR A 382 -29.77 11.10 9.75
C THR A 382 -30.08 10.38 8.44
N ALA A 383 -29.05 9.83 7.78
CA ALA A 383 -29.23 8.99 6.61
C ALA A 383 -30.03 7.73 6.95
N LYS A 384 -29.76 7.07 8.07
CA LYS A 384 -30.48 5.87 8.54
C LYS A 384 -31.98 6.13 8.76
N LYS A 385 -32.33 7.30 9.30
CA LYS A 385 -33.73 7.73 9.44
C LYS A 385 -34.44 7.92 8.11
N THR A 386 -33.70 8.38 7.09
CA THR A 386 -34.26 8.76 5.79
C THR A 386 -34.33 7.57 4.83
N LEU A 387 -33.29 6.73 4.83
CA LEU A 387 -33.08 5.62 3.90
C LEU A 387 -33.49 4.26 4.48
N GLY A 388 -33.67 4.18 5.80
CA GLY A 388 -33.93 2.93 6.51
C GLY A 388 -32.65 2.27 7.08
N PRO A 389 -32.74 0.99 7.50
CA PRO A 389 -31.61 0.26 8.09
C PRO A 389 -30.36 0.32 7.22
N ILE A 390 -29.19 0.45 7.86
CA ILE A 390 -27.89 0.62 7.17
C ILE A 390 -27.62 -0.56 6.23
N GLU A 391 -28.07 -1.75 6.62
CA GLU A 391 -27.92 -3.00 5.86
C GLU A 391 -28.64 -2.99 4.51
N GLY A 392 -29.66 -2.13 4.37
CA GLY A 392 -30.42 -1.96 3.13
C GLY A 392 -29.88 -0.89 2.20
N TRP A 393 -28.83 -0.15 2.60
CA TRP A 393 -28.31 0.95 1.79
C TRP A 393 -27.67 0.44 0.50
N THR A 394 -27.97 1.12 -0.59
CA THR A 394 -27.33 0.90 -1.88
C THR A 394 -25.93 1.52 -1.91
N TYR A 395 -25.12 1.09 -2.87
CA TYR A 395 -23.80 1.68 -3.11
C TYR A 395 -23.88 3.19 -3.32
N ASP A 396 -24.82 3.66 -4.15
CA ASP A 396 -24.90 5.08 -4.52
C ASP A 396 -25.32 5.95 -3.32
N GLU A 397 -26.24 5.45 -2.47
CA GLU A 397 -26.64 6.11 -1.23
C GLU A 397 -25.49 6.25 -0.22
N LEU A 398 -24.73 5.17 0.00
CA LEU A 398 -23.57 5.20 0.89
C LEU A 398 -22.47 6.16 0.36
N MET A 399 -22.22 6.12 -0.94
CA MET A 399 -21.19 6.95 -1.56
C MET A 399 -21.54 8.43 -1.56
N ALA A 400 -22.84 8.77 -1.53
CA ALA A 400 -23.36 10.13 -1.51
C ALA A 400 -23.29 10.84 -0.15
N LEU A 401 -22.85 10.18 0.93
CA LEU A 401 -22.69 10.80 2.25
C LEU A 401 -21.48 11.77 2.26
N PRO A 402 -21.69 13.10 2.29
CA PRO A 402 -20.63 14.07 2.01
C PRO A 402 -19.57 14.14 3.12
N TYR A 403 -19.96 14.09 4.39
CA TYR A 403 -19.01 14.18 5.49
C TYR A 403 -18.26 12.87 5.72
N LEU A 404 -18.91 11.72 5.52
CA LEU A 404 -18.24 10.42 5.45
C LEU A 404 -17.17 10.42 4.35
N ASP A 405 -17.50 10.89 3.15
CA ASP A 405 -16.55 11.00 2.05
C ASP A 405 -15.37 11.92 2.40
N ALA A 406 -15.65 13.08 3.00
CA ALA A 406 -14.66 14.04 3.45
C ALA A 406 -13.68 13.46 4.49
N VAL A 407 -14.18 12.72 5.48
CA VAL A 407 -13.36 12.05 6.51
C VAL A 407 -12.48 10.97 5.89
N VAL A 408 -13.02 10.17 4.96
CA VAL A 408 -12.27 9.14 4.24
C VAL A 408 -11.15 9.76 3.40
N ARG A 409 -11.46 10.77 2.58
CA ARG A 409 -10.48 11.45 1.74
C ARG A 409 -9.38 12.11 2.55
N GLU A 410 -9.72 12.85 3.60
CA GLU A 410 -8.72 13.53 4.42
C GLU A 410 -7.79 12.55 5.15
N THR A 411 -8.35 11.44 5.62
CA THR A 411 -7.54 10.40 6.26
C THR A 411 -6.64 9.70 5.26
N LEU A 412 -7.13 9.34 4.08
CA LEU A 412 -6.30 8.70 3.07
C LEU A 412 -5.24 9.64 2.47
N ARG A 413 -5.51 10.96 2.41
CA ARG A 413 -4.52 11.99 2.06
C ARG A 413 -3.36 12.01 3.07
N MET A 414 -3.69 12.05 4.36
CA MET A 414 -2.68 12.13 5.43
C MET A 414 -2.03 10.79 5.75
N TYR A 415 -2.77 9.70 5.68
CA TYR A 415 -2.39 8.41 6.23
C TYR A 415 -2.67 7.28 5.23
N GLY A 416 -2.25 7.48 3.99
CA GLY A 416 -2.26 6.44 2.97
C GLY A 416 -1.48 5.20 3.43
N PRO A 417 -2.02 3.98 3.29
CA PRO A 417 -1.37 2.77 3.79
C PRO A 417 0.05 2.55 3.24
N VAL A 418 0.27 2.85 1.97
CA VAL A 418 1.59 2.77 1.32
C VAL A 418 2.26 4.14 1.34
N SER A 419 3.47 4.21 1.90
CA SER A 419 4.16 5.49 2.12
C SER A 419 5.04 5.93 0.95
N TRP A 420 5.47 4.98 0.12
CA TRP A 420 6.28 5.20 -1.07
C TRP A 420 6.23 3.99 -2.00
N ILE A 421 6.61 4.17 -3.27
CA ILE A 421 6.76 3.07 -4.25
C ILE A 421 8.06 3.24 -5.05
N TRP A 422 8.57 2.13 -5.59
CA TRP A 422 9.80 2.13 -6.39
C TRP A 422 9.55 2.20 -7.89
N ARG A 423 10.41 2.94 -8.57
CA ARG A 423 10.60 2.95 -10.01
C ARG A 423 12.09 2.92 -10.34
N VAL A 424 12.42 2.48 -11.54
CA VAL A 424 13.78 2.53 -12.08
C VAL A 424 13.72 2.82 -13.57
N ALA A 425 14.51 3.80 -14.01
CA ALA A 425 14.55 4.18 -15.41
C ALA A 425 15.24 3.08 -16.25
N ARG A 426 14.54 2.48 -17.21
CA ARG A 426 15.08 1.46 -18.11
C ARG A 426 15.93 2.01 -19.24
N LYS A 427 15.79 3.31 -19.50
CA LYS A 427 16.51 4.09 -20.51
C LYS A 427 16.91 5.43 -19.88
N ALA A 428 17.99 6.03 -20.39
CA ALA A 428 18.35 7.37 -19.96
C ALA A 428 17.28 8.37 -20.43
N THR A 429 16.87 9.28 -19.56
CA THR A 429 15.82 10.26 -19.81
C THR A 429 16.08 11.53 -19.00
N THR A 430 15.14 12.46 -19.01
CA THR A 430 15.19 13.70 -18.22
C THR A 430 13.88 13.86 -17.46
N LEU A 431 13.99 14.09 -16.16
CA LEU A 431 12.86 14.33 -15.27
C LEU A 431 12.56 15.83 -15.20
N PRO A 432 11.43 16.30 -15.76
CA PRO A 432 11.02 17.70 -15.62
C PRO A 432 10.45 17.98 -14.23
N LEU A 433 10.62 19.20 -13.74
CA LEU A 433 10.12 19.66 -12.46
C LEU A 433 9.10 20.79 -12.66
N LEU A 434 8.05 20.81 -11.84
CA LEU A 434 7.18 21.98 -11.72
C LEU A 434 7.92 23.11 -11.02
N ARG A 435 8.63 22.76 -9.95
CA ARG A 435 9.37 23.69 -9.10
C ARG A 435 10.86 23.60 -9.45
N PRO A 436 11.48 24.69 -9.95
CA PRO A 436 12.93 24.70 -10.15
C PRO A 436 13.65 24.36 -8.85
N LEU A 437 14.53 23.36 -8.90
CA LEU A 437 15.30 22.89 -7.76
C LEU A 437 16.62 23.65 -7.69
N LYS A 438 16.92 24.21 -6.52
CA LYS A 438 18.26 24.76 -6.25
C LYS A 438 19.22 23.65 -5.83
N LEU A 439 20.30 23.49 -6.57
CA LEU A 439 21.38 22.55 -6.25
C LEU A 439 22.22 23.08 -5.08
N THR A 440 23.00 22.20 -4.44
CA THR A 440 24.00 22.56 -3.42
C THR A 440 25.13 23.43 -3.97
N THR A 441 25.30 23.46 -5.30
CA THR A 441 26.19 24.40 -6.02
C THR A 441 25.62 25.81 -6.11
N GLY A 442 24.34 26.01 -5.81
CA GLY A 442 23.59 27.26 -5.97
C GLY A 442 22.92 27.43 -7.33
N GLU A 443 23.15 26.53 -8.28
CA GLU A 443 22.50 26.54 -9.60
C GLU A 443 21.03 26.12 -9.50
N MET A 444 20.15 26.80 -10.24
CA MET A 444 18.74 26.42 -10.37
C MET A 444 18.56 25.50 -11.57
N VAL A 445 17.89 24.37 -11.38
CA VAL A 445 17.56 23.43 -12.45
C VAL A 445 16.06 23.15 -12.49
N ASP A 446 15.47 23.17 -13.68
CA ASP A 446 14.08 22.81 -13.93
C ASP A 446 13.92 21.36 -14.42
N ARG A 447 15.06 20.70 -14.69
CA ARG A 447 15.14 19.36 -15.27
C ARG A 447 16.33 18.60 -14.69
N ILE A 448 16.11 17.34 -14.32
CA ILE A 448 17.14 16.46 -13.78
C ILE A 448 17.43 15.35 -14.80
N PRO A 449 18.66 15.17 -15.29
CA PRO A 449 19.00 14.02 -16.12
C PRO A 449 18.96 12.74 -15.28
N VAL A 450 18.27 11.73 -15.79
CA VAL A 450 18.08 10.42 -15.15
C VAL A 450 18.79 9.37 -15.99
N ALA A 451 19.81 8.73 -15.42
CA ALA A 451 20.58 7.69 -16.11
C ALA A 451 19.77 6.39 -16.27
N ARG A 452 20.21 5.53 -17.19
CA ARG A 452 19.68 4.16 -17.25
C ARG A 452 20.01 3.41 -15.95
N ASN A 453 19.03 2.68 -15.43
CA ASN A 453 18.99 1.98 -14.15
C ASN A 453 19.02 2.88 -12.91
N GLN A 454 18.78 4.18 -13.07
CA GLN A 454 18.65 5.12 -11.96
C GLN A 454 17.35 4.85 -11.19
N GLY A 455 17.45 4.67 -9.86
CA GLY A 455 16.31 4.45 -8.99
C GLY A 455 15.55 5.74 -8.66
N VAL A 456 14.22 5.64 -8.64
CA VAL A 456 13.30 6.70 -8.25
C VAL A 456 12.32 6.15 -7.21
N ILE A 457 12.25 6.78 -6.05
CA ILE A 457 11.29 6.52 -4.98
C ILE A 457 10.21 7.59 -5.10
N VAL A 458 8.98 7.18 -5.37
CA VAL A 458 7.82 8.07 -5.38
C VAL A 458 7.32 8.22 -3.95
N GLY A 459 7.36 9.44 -3.43
CA GLY A 459 7.01 9.74 -2.04
C GLY A 459 5.51 9.96 -1.84
N ILE A 460 4.73 8.89 -1.66
CA ILE A 460 3.28 8.98 -1.47
C ILE A 460 2.92 9.79 -0.22
N ALA A 461 3.50 9.43 0.94
CA ALA A 461 3.15 10.06 2.22
C ALA A 461 3.58 11.54 2.32
N ALA A 462 4.68 11.89 1.66
CA ALA A 462 5.14 13.28 1.53
C ALA A 462 4.23 14.09 0.59
N SER A 463 3.82 13.50 -0.54
CA SER A 463 2.94 14.17 -1.53
C SER A 463 1.59 14.55 -0.93
N GLY A 464 1.05 13.72 -0.03
CA GLY A 464 -0.17 14.03 0.72
C GLY A 464 -0.04 15.22 1.68
N ARG A 465 1.17 15.71 1.96
CA ARG A 465 1.48 16.80 2.90
C ARG A 465 2.23 17.97 2.24
N ASP A 466 2.19 18.04 0.92
CA ASP A 466 2.78 19.14 0.17
C ASP A 466 1.95 20.41 0.39
N GLU A 467 2.56 21.40 1.05
CA GLU A 467 1.88 22.65 1.45
C GLU A 467 1.42 23.48 0.26
N GLU A 468 2.08 23.37 -0.89
CA GLU A 468 1.64 24.06 -2.10
C GLU A 468 0.45 23.36 -2.79
N THR A 469 0.36 22.04 -2.68
CA THR A 469 -0.73 21.27 -3.28
C THR A 469 -1.98 21.29 -2.38
N TRP A 470 -1.80 21.17 -1.06
CA TRP A 470 -2.90 20.96 -0.12
C TRP A 470 -3.15 22.11 0.84
N GLY A 471 -2.23 23.06 0.97
CA GLY A 471 -2.41 24.23 1.83
C GLY A 471 -3.54 25.11 1.32
N ARG A 472 -4.52 25.41 2.18
CA ARG A 472 -5.61 26.34 1.90
C ARG A 472 -5.66 27.41 2.98
N GLU A 473 -6.32 28.53 2.69
CA GLU A 473 -6.61 29.54 3.71
C GLU A 473 -7.39 28.89 4.87
N GLY A 474 -6.85 28.99 6.09
CA GLY A 474 -7.48 28.40 7.28
C GLY A 474 -7.32 26.88 7.46
N ALA A 475 -6.49 26.19 6.65
CA ALA A 475 -6.15 24.77 6.86
C ALA A 475 -4.79 24.39 6.20
N GLY A 476 -3.75 24.22 7.02
CA GLY A 476 -2.43 23.79 6.53
C GLY A 476 -2.46 22.36 5.95
N ALA A 477 -1.47 21.99 5.12
CA ALA A 477 -1.41 20.63 4.56
C ALA A 477 -1.10 19.56 5.62
N MET A 478 -0.52 19.95 6.75
CA MET A 478 -0.20 19.05 7.86
C MET A 478 -1.36 18.81 8.81
N GLU A 479 -2.40 19.63 8.74
CA GLU A 479 -3.59 19.52 9.58
C GLU A 479 -4.52 18.47 8.98
N TRP A 480 -5.02 17.56 9.82
CA TRP A 480 -6.09 16.64 9.44
C TRP A 480 -7.43 17.35 9.66
N LYS A 481 -8.06 17.78 8.58
CA LYS A 481 -9.29 18.57 8.58
C LYS A 481 -10.25 18.10 7.47
N PRO A 482 -11.23 17.24 7.77
CA PRO A 482 -12.18 16.73 6.78
C PRO A 482 -12.90 17.82 5.98
N GLU A 483 -13.20 18.96 6.60
CA GLU A 483 -13.88 20.11 5.97
C GLU A 483 -13.17 20.63 4.70
N ARG A 484 -11.89 20.31 4.50
CA ARG A 484 -11.14 20.58 3.26
C ARG A 484 -11.87 20.07 2.00
N TRP A 485 -12.71 19.05 2.16
CA TRP A 485 -13.44 18.38 1.08
C TRP A 485 -14.91 18.77 1.00
N LEU A 486 -15.38 19.71 1.85
CA LEU A 486 -16.76 20.18 1.85
C LEU A 486 -16.92 21.53 1.13
N ASP A 487 -15.90 22.38 1.20
CA ASP A 487 -15.89 23.69 0.56
C ASP A 487 -15.29 23.59 -0.86
N ASP A 488 -16.04 22.94 -1.74
CA ASP A 488 -15.97 23.07 -3.19
C ASP A 488 -17.21 22.32 -3.70
N HIS A 489 -18.24 23.03 -4.16
CA HIS A 489 -19.13 22.44 -5.17
C HIS A 489 -18.20 21.88 -6.24
N ASP A 490 -18.19 20.56 -6.40
CA ASP A 490 -17.39 19.81 -7.37
C ASP A 490 -17.35 20.51 -8.74
N THR A 491 -16.34 21.37 -8.94
CA THR A 491 -15.71 21.55 -10.25
C THR A 491 -14.71 20.42 -10.53
N LEU A 492 -14.66 19.44 -9.62
CA LEU A 492 -14.22 18.08 -9.83
C LEU A 492 -15.46 17.20 -10.01
N THR A 493 -16.28 17.48 -11.02
CA THR A 493 -17.33 16.57 -11.47
C THR A 493 -16.79 15.14 -11.47
N SER A 494 -17.38 14.28 -10.63
CA SER A 494 -17.61 12.86 -10.89
C SER A 494 -16.65 12.27 -11.93
N GLY A 495 -15.43 11.92 -11.53
CA GLY A 495 -14.49 11.12 -12.33
C GLY A 495 -14.94 9.66 -12.50
N ASP A 496 -16.24 9.39 -12.47
CA ASP A 496 -16.82 8.07 -12.67
C ASP A 496 -16.92 7.67 -14.15
N GLU A 497 -16.51 8.54 -15.08
CA GLU A 497 -16.41 8.26 -16.52
C GLU A 497 -14.98 8.32 -17.09
N ALA A 498 -13.93 8.07 -16.29
CA ALA A 498 -12.57 7.87 -16.80
C ALA A 498 -12.38 6.50 -17.51
N GLY A 499 -13.30 6.15 -18.41
CA GLY A 499 -13.30 4.86 -19.10
C GLY A 499 -14.02 4.81 -20.45
N LYS A 500 -14.54 5.93 -20.97
CA LYS A 500 -15.04 6.00 -22.34
C LYS A 500 -14.62 7.32 -22.99
N ASP A 501 -13.88 7.18 -24.08
CA ASP A 501 -13.70 8.19 -25.12
C ASP A 501 -12.96 9.48 -24.75
N GLU A 502 -11.80 9.37 -24.08
CA GLU A 502 -10.72 10.33 -24.29
C GLU A 502 -9.83 9.79 -25.42
N GLU A 503 -10.27 10.01 -26.66
CA GLU A 503 -9.33 10.17 -27.77
C GLU A 503 -8.30 11.21 -27.36
N GLU A 504 -7.05 10.93 -27.72
CA GLU A 504 -5.85 11.75 -27.60
C GLU A 504 -6.11 13.27 -27.74
N GLU A 505 -6.56 13.94 -26.68
CA GLU A 505 -6.26 15.36 -26.52
C GLU A 505 -4.84 15.41 -25.96
N GLU A 506 -3.91 15.33 -26.92
CA GLU A 506 -2.51 15.69 -26.75
C GLU A 506 -2.45 16.92 -25.84
N LEU A 507 -2.08 16.74 -24.57
CA LEU A 507 -1.43 17.80 -23.81
C LEU A 507 -0.22 18.16 -24.67
N GLY A 508 -0.38 19.20 -25.52
CA GLY A 508 0.52 19.67 -26.55
C GLY A 508 1.87 20.10 -25.98
N LEU A 509 2.60 19.14 -25.43
CA LEU A 509 3.90 19.28 -24.82
C LEU A 509 4.96 19.01 -25.89
N THR A 510 4.80 19.68 -27.04
CA THR A 510 5.80 19.83 -28.10
C THR A 510 6.28 21.27 -28.08
N GLY A 511 7.20 21.60 -27.17
CA GLY A 511 7.82 22.91 -27.17
C GLY A 511 8.39 23.30 -25.81
N GLY A 512 9.70 23.56 -25.78
CA GLY A 512 10.42 23.98 -24.57
C GLY A 512 10.06 25.39 -24.06
N GLU A 513 9.11 26.10 -24.68
CA GLU A 513 8.83 27.51 -24.38
C GLU A 513 7.50 27.75 -23.63
N GLU A 514 6.54 26.82 -23.61
CA GLU A 514 5.24 27.02 -22.92
C GLU A 514 5.21 26.60 -21.44
N LEU A 515 6.30 26.03 -20.90
CA LEU A 515 6.44 25.77 -19.46
C LEU A 515 6.43 27.03 -18.58
N LYS A 516 6.61 28.22 -19.17
CA LYS A 516 6.57 29.51 -18.44
C LYS A 516 5.15 30.06 -18.24
N GLY A 517 4.13 29.49 -18.89
CA GLY A 517 2.74 29.98 -18.85
C GLY A 517 1.81 29.25 -17.89
N LEU A 518 2.15 28.02 -17.47
CA LEU A 518 1.33 27.25 -16.55
C LEU A 518 1.57 27.73 -15.11
N ARG A 519 0.80 28.73 -14.68
CA ARG A 519 0.78 29.16 -13.28
C ARG A 519 0.61 27.94 -12.37
N VAL A 520 1.47 27.91 -11.35
CA VAL A 520 1.61 27.01 -10.18
C VAL A 520 0.29 26.57 -9.50
N ALA A 521 -0.87 27.12 -9.87
CA ALA A 521 -2.13 26.96 -9.16
C ALA A 521 -2.93 25.66 -9.47
N LYS A 522 -2.51 24.81 -10.42
CA LYS A 522 -3.35 23.66 -10.87
C LYS A 522 -2.62 22.38 -11.31
N ALA A 523 -1.35 22.19 -11.00
CA ALA A 523 -0.68 20.92 -11.32
C ALA A 523 -1.28 19.78 -10.47
N ARG A 524 -2.22 19.03 -11.06
CA ARG A 524 -2.87 17.90 -10.40
C ARG A 524 -1.88 16.74 -10.27
N LEU A 525 -1.81 16.14 -9.09
CA LEU A 525 -1.06 14.90 -8.91
C LEU A 525 -1.65 13.81 -9.83
N PRO A 526 -0.79 12.96 -10.43
CA PRO A 526 -1.24 11.86 -11.29
C PRO A 526 -1.83 10.73 -10.43
N ALA A 527 -3.03 10.94 -9.92
CA ALA A 527 -3.66 10.10 -8.93
C ALA A 527 -4.89 9.38 -9.49
N ALA A 528 -5.08 8.12 -9.09
CA ALA A 528 -6.27 7.35 -9.42
C ALA A 528 -7.54 7.82 -8.67
N TYR A 529 -7.38 8.54 -7.54
CA TYR A 529 -8.49 8.96 -6.69
C TYR A 529 -8.23 10.34 -6.12
N SER A 530 -9.18 11.27 -6.28
CA SER A 530 -9.24 12.58 -5.61
C SER A 530 -7.95 13.42 -5.65
N GLY A 531 -7.12 13.27 -6.69
CA GLY A 531 -5.86 14.01 -6.78
C GLY A 531 -4.82 13.64 -5.69
N MET A 532 -4.97 12.50 -5.01
CA MET A 532 -4.07 12.05 -3.92
C MET A 532 -3.33 10.75 -4.29
N MET A 533 -2.02 10.71 -3.99
CA MET A 533 -1.13 9.62 -4.40
C MET A 533 -1.36 8.28 -3.68
N THR A 534 -2.32 8.18 -2.77
CA THR A 534 -2.60 7.00 -1.94
C THR A 534 -2.89 5.74 -2.77
N PHE A 535 -3.51 5.92 -3.94
CA PHE A 535 -3.78 4.84 -4.88
C PHE A 535 -2.84 4.84 -6.09
N SER A 536 -1.71 5.58 -6.01
CA SER A 536 -0.80 5.83 -7.12
C SER A 536 -1.53 6.38 -8.35
N GLY A 537 -0.96 6.26 -9.54
CA GLY A 537 -1.65 6.57 -10.80
C GLY A 537 -0.95 6.04 -12.03
N GLY A 538 -1.49 6.42 -13.19
CA GLY A 538 -1.12 5.89 -14.49
C GLY A 538 -1.45 4.40 -14.66
N VAL A 539 -0.77 3.72 -15.58
CA VAL A 539 -1.03 2.31 -15.94
C VAL A 539 -0.78 1.33 -14.78
N ARG A 540 -0.07 1.78 -13.73
CA ARG A 540 0.22 1.03 -12.48
C ARG A 540 -0.60 1.54 -11.28
N GLY A 541 -1.60 2.39 -11.49
CA GLY A 541 -2.50 2.84 -10.42
C GLY A 541 -3.28 1.68 -9.79
N CYS A 542 -3.72 1.82 -8.55
CA CYS A 542 -4.48 0.79 -7.85
C CYS A 542 -5.76 0.44 -8.63
N ILE A 543 -5.89 -0.82 -9.04
CA ILE A 543 -7.09 -1.30 -9.75
C ILE A 543 -8.30 -1.44 -8.79
N GLY A 544 -8.03 -1.75 -7.52
CA GLY A 544 -9.03 -2.03 -6.50
C GLY A 544 -9.48 -0.82 -5.68
N PHE A 545 -9.20 0.42 -6.10
CA PHE A 545 -9.49 1.59 -5.26
C PHE A 545 -10.99 1.73 -4.94
N LYS A 546 -11.89 1.45 -5.89
CA LYS A 546 -13.35 1.50 -5.66
C LYS A 546 -13.81 0.45 -4.65
N PHE A 547 -13.22 -0.74 -4.70
CA PHE A 547 -13.44 -1.81 -3.73
C PHE A 547 -12.99 -1.37 -2.33
N ALA A 548 -11.79 -0.80 -2.22
CA ALA A 548 -11.27 -0.31 -0.94
C ALA A 548 -12.12 0.83 -0.36
N ILE A 549 -12.55 1.81 -1.16
CA ILE A 549 -13.41 2.90 -0.70
C ILE A 549 -14.77 2.38 -0.24
N LEU A 550 -15.35 1.41 -0.96
CA LEU A 550 -16.60 0.77 -0.54
C LEU A 550 -16.43 0.07 0.82
N ALA A 551 -15.40 -0.77 0.98
CA ALA A 551 -15.10 -1.47 2.23
C ALA A 551 -14.91 -0.49 3.39
N ILE A 552 -14.10 0.56 3.20
CA ILE A 552 -13.85 1.60 4.21
C ILE A 552 -15.15 2.29 4.63
N LYS A 553 -15.99 2.71 3.67
CA LYS A 553 -17.22 3.44 3.98
C LYS A 553 -18.25 2.54 4.69
N VAL A 554 -18.35 1.27 4.28
CA VAL A 554 -19.22 0.29 4.96
C VAL A 554 -18.75 0.05 6.40
N ASP A 555 -17.45 -0.17 6.62
CA ASP A 555 -16.88 -0.33 7.96
C ASP A 555 -17.18 0.90 8.84
N LEU A 556 -16.91 2.11 8.35
CA LEU A 556 -17.16 3.32 9.12
C LEU A 556 -18.64 3.54 9.42
N ALA A 557 -19.53 3.34 8.44
CA ALA A 557 -20.96 3.53 8.63
C ALA A 557 -21.52 2.58 9.70
N THR A 558 -21.14 1.31 9.65
CA THR A 558 -21.60 0.28 10.59
C THR A 558 -20.97 0.44 11.98
N LEU A 559 -19.65 0.68 12.06
CA LEU A 559 -18.94 0.82 13.33
C LEU A 559 -19.39 2.07 14.10
N LEU A 560 -19.56 3.22 13.42
CA LEU A 560 -19.91 4.47 14.10
C LEU A 560 -21.38 4.58 14.48
N ASP A 561 -22.26 3.82 13.83
CA ASP A 561 -23.66 3.69 14.25
C ASP A 561 -23.76 2.98 15.62
N ARG A 562 -22.93 1.95 15.83
CA ARG A 562 -22.99 1.06 17.00
C ARG A 562 -22.02 1.42 18.12
N PHE A 563 -20.88 2.03 17.81
CA PHE A 563 -19.79 2.24 18.78
C PHE A 563 -19.30 3.69 18.86
N THR A 564 -18.70 4.00 20.00
CA THR A 564 -17.85 5.17 20.24
C THR A 564 -16.41 4.72 20.42
N PHE A 565 -15.47 5.49 19.89
CA PHE A 565 -14.05 5.21 19.98
C PHE A 565 -13.33 6.34 20.69
N ALA A 566 -12.51 6.00 21.68
CA ALA A 566 -11.64 6.93 22.38
C ALA A 566 -10.22 6.37 22.49
N LEU A 567 -9.24 7.27 22.60
CA LEU A 567 -7.87 6.87 22.88
C LEU A 567 -7.79 6.17 24.24
N PRO A 568 -6.95 5.13 24.37
CA PRO A 568 -6.80 4.41 25.61
C PRO A 568 -6.00 5.27 26.62
N SER A 569 -6.01 4.92 27.92
CA SER A 569 -5.20 5.60 28.93
C SER A 569 -3.71 5.63 28.52
N PRO A 570 -2.92 6.68 28.76
CA PRO A 570 -1.47 6.68 28.45
C PRO A 570 -0.65 5.71 29.31
N THR A 571 -1.25 5.08 30.32
CA THR A 571 -0.62 4.07 31.16
C THR A 571 -1.38 2.74 31.10
N THR A 572 -0.65 1.62 31.11
CA THR A 572 -1.24 0.28 31.23
C THR A 572 -1.82 0.05 32.65
N PRO A 573 -2.64 -0.99 32.88
CA PRO A 573 -3.09 -1.37 34.22
C PRO A 573 -1.95 -1.62 35.23
N GLU A 574 -0.80 -2.08 34.76
CA GLU A 574 0.42 -2.31 35.56
C GLU A 574 1.17 -1.00 35.88
N GLY A 575 0.72 0.11 35.29
CA GLY A 575 1.28 1.46 35.44
C GLY A 575 2.50 1.72 34.57
N ASP A 576 2.71 0.96 33.50
CA ASP A 576 3.76 1.23 32.51
C ASP A 576 3.31 2.30 31.51
N GLU A 577 4.24 3.13 31.03
CA GLU A 577 3.96 4.15 30.02
C GLU A 577 3.71 3.47 28.67
N ARG A 578 2.64 3.84 27.97
CA ARG A 578 2.37 3.33 26.61
C ARG A 578 2.11 4.45 25.62
N GLU A 579 2.59 4.23 24.41
CA GLU A 579 2.41 5.13 23.27
C GLU A 579 1.96 4.34 22.04
N ILE A 580 0.93 4.81 21.36
CA ILE A 580 0.54 4.27 20.06
C ILE A 580 1.47 4.89 19.01
N VAL A 581 2.29 4.05 18.40
CA VAL A 581 3.22 4.42 17.33
C VAL A 581 2.79 3.75 16.02
N TRP A 582 3.28 4.27 14.90
CA TRP A 582 2.94 3.76 13.58
C TRP A 582 4.22 3.36 12.86
N HIS A 583 4.34 2.07 12.58
CA HIS A 583 5.46 1.51 11.85
C HIS A 583 5.17 1.48 10.35
N MET A 584 6.22 1.54 9.56
CA MET A 584 6.14 1.47 8.10
C MET A 584 7.00 0.31 7.59
N ASN A 585 6.39 -0.87 7.42
CA ASN A 585 7.02 -2.02 6.74
C ASN A 585 6.38 -2.15 5.35
N HIS A 586 6.66 -1.19 4.46
CA HIS A 586 5.97 -0.95 3.18
C HIS A 586 4.49 -0.51 3.31
N ILE A 587 3.71 -1.23 4.13
CA ILE A 587 2.37 -0.84 4.58
C ILE A 587 2.49 -0.29 6.01
N GLN A 588 1.80 0.81 6.30
CA GLN A 588 1.72 1.37 7.64
C GLN A 588 0.92 0.44 8.55
N SER A 589 1.39 0.17 9.76
CA SER A 589 0.65 -0.59 10.77
C SER A 589 0.79 0.02 12.15
N PRO A 590 -0.26 -0.05 12.99
CA PRO A 590 -0.19 0.44 14.36
C PRO A 590 0.63 -0.51 15.22
N ALA A 591 1.36 0.06 16.17
CA ALA A 591 2.07 -0.67 17.22
C ALA A 591 1.96 0.08 18.53
N VAL A 592 2.17 -0.62 19.64
CA VAL A 592 2.21 -0.02 20.97
C VAL A 592 3.61 -0.14 21.53
N LYS A 593 4.22 1.00 21.82
CA LYS A 593 5.49 1.08 22.51
C LYS A 593 5.20 1.17 24.01
N ILE A 594 5.58 0.14 24.76
CA ILE A 594 5.41 0.05 26.20
C ILE A 594 6.77 0.26 26.85
N LYS A 595 6.89 1.29 27.66
CA LYS A 595 8.08 1.58 28.45
C LYS A 595 7.81 1.19 29.89
N ARG A 596 8.45 0.10 30.30
CA ARG A 596 8.31 -0.49 31.62
C ARG A 596 9.01 0.37 32.66
N LYS A 597 8.55 0.31 33.91
CA LYS A 597 9.18 1.03 35.06
C LYS A 597 10.66 0.71 35.26
N ASN A 598 11.11 -0.47 34.85
CA ASN A 598 12.52 -0.88 34.94
C ASN A 598 13.40 -0.32 33.80
N GLY A 599 12.82 0.44 32.86
CA GLY A 599 13.49 1.03 31.71
C GLY A 599 13.44 0.20 30.43
N ASP A 600 12.90 -1.03 30.48
CA ASP A 600 12.76 -1.87 29.29
C ASP A 600 11.69 -1.30 28.35
N VAL A 601 11.97 -1.34 27.06
CA VAL A 601 11.03 -0.92 26.01
C VAL A 601 10.59 -2.14 25.21
N GLU A 602 9.30 -2.38 25.19
CA GLU A 602 8.65 -3.43 24.41
C GLU A 602 7.82 -2.80 23.29
N ASN A 603 7.95 -3.33 22.07
CA ASN A 603 7.15 -2.91 20.92
C ASN A 603 6.16 -4.02 20.56
N VAL A 604 4.88 -3.83 20.88
CA VAL A 604 3.79 -4.74 20.51
C VAL A 604 3.30 -4.37 19.12
N LEU A 605 3.66 -5.17 18.12
CA LEU A 605 3.35 -4.92 16.71
C LEU A 605 1.88 -5.26 16.37
N SER A 606 1.36 -4.62 15.34
CA SER A 606 0.00 -4.84 14.81
C SER A 606 -1.08 -4.74 15.89
N ASN A 607 -0.95 -3.70 16.73
CA ASN A 607 -1.83 -3.47 17.85
C ASN A 607 -2.29 -2.02 17.89
N LEU A 608 -3.61 -1.82 17.84
CA LEU A 608 -4.28 -0.53 18.01
C LEU A 608 -5.30 -0.66 19.13
N PRO A 609 -4.89 -0.49 20.39
CA PRO A 609 -5.83 -0.48 21.51
C PRO A 609 -6.64 0.81 21.46
N LEU A 610 -7.96 0.71 21.38
CA LEU A 610 -8.88 1.82 21.57
C LEU A 610 -9.88 1.45 22.66
N LYS A 611 -10.34 2.46 23.41
CA LYS A 611 -11.49 2.32 24.31
C LYS A 611 -12.75 2.35 23.44
N VAL A 612 -13.44 1.22 23.33
CA VAL A 612 -14.64 1.04 22.52
C VAL A 612 -15.86 0.97 23.44
N GLY A 613 -16.71 1.99 23.36
CA GLY A 613 -18.00 2.05 24.06
C GLY A 613 -19.16 1.76 23.10
N VAL A 614 -20.32 1.39 23.65
CA VAL A 614 -21.56 1.35 22.87
C VAL A 614 -21.98 2.79 22.57
N ALA A 615 -22.41 3.08 21.35
CA ALA A 615 -22.86 4.42 21.00
C ALA A 615 -24.16 4.77 21.75
N PRO A 616 -24.31 6.00 22.26
CA PRO A 616 -25.54 6.42 22.96
C PRO A 616 -26.75 6.20 22.06
N THR A 617 -27.85 5.72 22.62
CA THR A 617 -29.12 5.68 21.86
C THR A 617 -29.62 7.10 21.67
N GLU A 618 -30.52 7.35 20.72
CA GLU A 618 -31.01 8.73 20.49
C GLU A 618 -31.85 9.30 21.64
N ASP A 619 -32.20 8.46 22.62
CA ASP A 619 -32.92 8.81 23.84
C ASP A 619 -32.00 9.12 25.04
N ASP A 620 -30.67 8.99 24.87
CA ASP A 620 -29.62 9.33 25.85
C ASP A 620 -28.96 10.67 25.51
#